data_AF-H2CKC6-F1
#
_entry.id   AF-H2CKC6-F1
#
_cell.length_a   1.000
_cell.length_b   1.000
_cell.length_c   1.000
_cell.angle_alpha   90.00
_cell.angle_beta   90.00
_cell.angle_gamma   90.00
#
_symmetry.space_group_name_H-M   'P 1'
#
loop_
_entity.id
_entity.type
_entity.pdbx_description
1 polymer ?
#
loop_
_entity_poly.entity_id
_entity_poly.type
_entity_poly.pdbx_seq_one_letter_code
_entity_poly.pdbx_strand_id
1 'polypeptide(L)'
;MIELSDFLEQFFDRADLRRLGESLDITLRGGKEEMIQSMMRSDLTGIELTLLSGFTKYGLQSIARRLGTRASGTKADIIDRIVRSKQYRLQEILEMFDKDELAEVCELLSIRPSFLKSNTVASIISALKEKEGRNAHHEKPVEAIPPVKQTDSEKPRQFSEVFAFLKDYRVQAYEISSRIIEDELDQALVARFGRLNVSRQVPVTGGRIDFEVLGVGVEVKTPWKMPELRQMVAQLFDYRRTYNESLILFLVNAGAKPKDLANYTRQCKQHGIEVIIKE
;
A
#
# COMPACT_ATOMS: atom_id res chain seq x y z
N MET A 1 -0.64 -8.21 20.47
CA MET A 1 -0.56 -6.74 20.36
C MET A 1 0.49 -6.51 19.33
N ILE A 2 0.23 -5.78 18.24
CA ILE A 2 1.37 -5.02 17.71
C ILE A 2 1.44 -3.89 18.72
N GLU A 3 2.39 -3.96 19.64
CA GLU A 3 2.56 -2.86 20.57
C GLU A 3 2.80 -1.60 19.73
N LEU A 4 2.23 -0.47 20.12
CA LEU A 4 2.45 0.78 19.40
C LEU A 4 3.97 1.06 19.31
N SER A 5 4.76 0.54 20.27
CA SER A 5 6.20 0.43 20.15
C SER A 5 6.66 -0.34 18.92
N ASP A 6 6.21 -1.58 18.72
CA ASP A 6 6.57 -2.43 17.57
C ASP A 6 6.17 -1.80 16.23
N PHE A 7 5.01 -1.13 16.18
CA PHE A 7 4.56 -0.42 14.98
C PHE A 7 5.47 0.78 14.67
N LEU A 8 5.76 1.60 15.67
CA LEU A 8 6.69 2.73 15.52
C LEU A 8 8.11 2.23 15.19
N GLU A 9 8.52 1.10 15.76
CA GLU A 9 9.79 0.42 15.51
C GLU A 9 9.89 -0.08 14.07
N GLN A 10 8.82 -0.61 13.51
CA GLN A 10 8.83 -1.23 12.18
C GLN A 10 8.73 -0.21 11.05
N PHE A 11 7.96 0.86 11.23
CA PHE A 11 7.54 1.72 10.13
C PHE A 11 8.15 3.12 10.11
N PHE A 12 8.77 3.55 11.21
CA PHE A 12 9.31 4.90 11.33
C PHE A 12 10.80 4.83 11.62
N ASP A 13 11.63 5.57 10.88
CA ASP A 13 13.03 5.70 11.24
C ASP A 13 13.23 6.77 12.34
N ARG A 14 14.48 7.01 12.78
CA ARG A 14 14.75 8.02 13.82
C ARG A 14 14.40 9.45 13.38
N ALA A 15 14.51 9.77 12.09
CA ALA A 15 14.16 11.08 11.58
C ALA A 15 12.64 11.24 11.53
N ASP A 16 11.91 10.20 11.12
CA ASP A 16 10.45 10.18 11.12
C ASP A 16 9.90 10.28 12.54
N LEU A 17 10.46 9.54 13.49
CA LEU A 17 10.08 9.63 14.90
C LEU A 17 10.38 11.01 15.49
N ARG A 18 11.53 11.62 15.19
CA ARG A 18 11.82 12.99 15.64
C ARG A 18 10.85 14.00 15.07
N ARG A 19 10.56 13.92 13.77
CA ARG A 19 9.55 14.77 13.14
C ARG A 19 8.19 14.56 13.78
N LEU A 20 7.83 13.31 14.07
CA LEU A 20 6.58 12.97 14.74
C LEU A 20 6.55 13.54 16.17
N GLY A 21 7.64 13.43 16.94
CA GLY A 21 7.78 14.03 18.27
C GLY A 21 7.71 15.55 18.28
N GLU A 22 8.48 16.20 17.41
CA GLU A 22 8.44 17.66 17.20
C GLU A 22 7.03 18.11 16.83
N SER A 23 6.32 17.31 16.03
CA SER A 23 4.96 17.58 15.60
C SER A 23 3.90 17.41 16.69
N LEU A 24 4.23 16.66 17.74
CA LEU A 24 3.38 16.39 18.91
C LEU A 24 3.80 17.23 20.14
N ASP A 25 4.77 18.16 19.97
CA ASP A 25 5.42 18.93 21.06
C ASP A 25 6.04 18.04 22.15
N ILE A 26 6.50 16.84 21.75
CA ILE A 26 7.21 15.90 22.60
C ILE A 26 8.69 16.00 22.26
N THR A 27 9.49 16.42 23.23
CA THR A 27 10.94 16.44 23.04
C THR A 27 11.50 15.02 23.07
N LEU A 28 11.69 14.43 21.89
CA LEU A 28 12.25 13.09 21.73
C LEU A 28 13.77 13.14 21.67
N ARG A 29 14.43 12.55 22.67
CA ARG A 29 15.90 12.43 22.75
C ARG A 29 16.30 10.97 22.75
N GLY A 30 17.54 10.71 22.34
CA GLY A 30 18.13 9.38 22.44
C GLY A 30 18.04 8.51 21.18
N GLY A 31 18.17 7.21 21.39
CA GLY A 31 18.02 6.15 20.39
C GLY A 31 16.56 5.98 19.95
N LYS A 32 16.34 5.20 18.88
CA LYS A 32 15.01 4.96 18.29
C LYS A 32 14.01 4.45 19.34
N GLU A 33 14.42 3.43 20.09
CA GLU A 33 13.64 2.78 21.14
C GLU A 33 13.28 3.73 22.30
N GLU A 34 14.20 4.62 22.68
CA GLU A 34 13.95 5.64 23.72
C GLU A 34 12.94 6.70 23.27
N MET A 35 12.94 7.04 21.98
CA MET A 35 11.96 7.96 21.37
C MET A 35 10.58 7.32 21.35
N ILE A 36 10.50 6.06 20.94
CA ILE A 36 9.27 5.28 20.95
C ILE A 36 8.69 5.21 22.36
N GLN A 37 9.49 4.84 23.36
CA GLN A 37 9.07 4.78 24.76
C GLN A 37 8.61 6.15 25.32
N SER A 38 9.21 7.24 24.86
CA SER A 38 8.79 8.60 25.24
C SER A 38 7.44 8.99 24.62
N MET A 39 7.16 8.54 23.40
CA MET A 39 5.86 8.72 22.75
C MET A 39 4.78 7.86 23.40
N MET A 40 5.11 6.62 23.77
CA MET A 40 4.21 5.71 24.49
C MET A 40 3.74 6.27 25.85
N ARG A 41 4.53 7.15 26.47
CA ARG A 41 4.22 7.79 27.75
C ARG A 41 3.42 9.09 27.62
N SER A 42 3.31 9.64 26.41
CA SER A 42 2.45 10.79 26.16
C SER A 42 1.01 10.31 25.99
N ASP A 43 0.05 10.98 26.65
CA ASP A 43 -1.39 10.66 26.77
C ASP A 43 -2.17 10.72 25.42
N LEU A 44 -1.56 10.24 24.35
CA LEU A 44 -2.11 10.23 23.01
C LEU A 44 -2.72 8.85 22.75
N THR A 45 -4.02 8.82 22.49
CA THR A 45 -4.70 7.60 22.07
C THR A 45 -4.18 7.24 20.67
N GLY A 46 -3.29 6.23 20.63
CA GLY A 46 -2.43 5.98 19.47
C GLY A 46 -3.15 5.58 18.19
N ILE A 47 -4.40 5.12 18.28
CA ILE A 47 -5.20 4.68 17.14
C ILE A 47 -5.68 5.87 16.32
N GLU A 48 -6.16 6.94 16.96
CA GLU A 48 -6.60 8.16 16.30
C GLU A 48 -5.44 8.84 15.58
N LEU A 49 -4.25 8.86 16.19
CA LEU A 49 -3.05 9.41 15.55
C LEU A 49 -2.64 8.62 14.32
N THR A 50 -2.60 7.29 14.40
CA THR A 50 -2.23 6.45 13.26
C THR A 50 -3.22 6.65 12.12
N LEU A 51 -4.52 6.70 12.40
CA LEU A 51 -5.55 6.94 11.38
C LEU A 51 -5.39 8.34 10.77
N LEU A 52 -5.32 9.40 11.59
CA LEU A 52 -5.25 10.78 11.13
C LEU A 52 -3.92 11.10 10.41
N SER A 53 -2.83 10.39 10.74
CA SER A 53 -1.53 10.56 10.06
C SER A 53 -1.55 10.13 8.59
N GLY A 54 -2.46 9.23 8.21
CA GLY A 54 -2.64 8.80 6.82
C GLY A 54 -3.24 9.87 5.91
N PHE A 55 -3.89 10.89 6.46
CA PHE A 55 -4.69 11.84 5.67
C PHE A 55 -3.86 12.92 4.98
N THR A 56 -4.35 13.43 3.85
CA THR A 56 -3.82 14.67 3.30
C THR A 56 -4.13 15.85 4.23
N LYS A 57 -3.34 16.92 4.14
CA LYS A 57 -3.60 18.15 4.88
C LYS A 57 -5.02 18.67 4.61
N TYR A 58 -5.48 18.62 3.36
CA TYR A 58 -6.81 19.08 2.98
C TYR A 58 -7.93 18.25 3.65
N GLY A 59 -7.78 16.92 3.68
CA GLY A 59 -8.71 16.03 4.39
C GLY A 59 -8.80 16.38 5.89
N LEU A 60 -7.65 16.58 6.53
CA LEU A 60 -7.60 17.00 7.93
C LEU A 60 -8.21 18.38 8.17
N GLN A 61 -8.04 19.33 7.25
CA GLN A 61 -8.70 20.64 7.34
C GLN A 61 -10.23 20.53 7.25
N SER A 62 -10.74 19.64 6.39
CA SER A 62 -12.17 19.35 6.28
C SER A 62 -12.73 18.79 7.59
N ILE A 63 -12.04 17.79 8.16
CA ILE A 63 -12.38 17.19 9.45
C ILE A 63 -12.36 18.27 10.54
N ALA A 64 -11.28 19.05 10.64
CA ALA A 64 -11.16 20.10 11.65
C ALA A 64 -12.27 21.15 11.58
N ARG A 65 -12.67 21.60 10.38
CA ARG A 65 -13.81 22.53 10.20
C ARG A 65 -15.12 21.93 10.67
N ARG A 66 -15.38 20.66 10.35
CA ARG A 66 -16.59 19.94 10.78
C ARG A 66 -16.64 19.77 12.30
N LEU A 67 -15.48 19.57 12.92
CA LEU A 67 -15.33 19.50 14.38
C LEU A 67 -15.36 20.88 15.07
N GLY A 68 -15.57 21.97 14.35
CA GLY A 68 -15.56 23.33 14.92
C GLY A 68 -14.17 23.76 15.43
N THR A 69 -13.12 23.06 15.03
CA THR A 69 -11.73 23.37 15.41
C THR A 69 -11.03 24.18 14.33
N ARG A 70 -9.92 24.82 14.71
CA ARG A 70 -9.16 25.65 13.79
C ARG A 70 -8.47 24.80 12.73
N ALA A 71 -8.91 24.94 11.47
CA ALA A 71 -8.40 24.21 10.30
C ALA A 71 -7.18 24.88 9.59
N SER A 72 -6.53 25.85 10.21
CA SER A 72 -5.32 26.49 9.67
C SER A 72 -4.09 26.03 10.43
N GLY A 73 -2.98 25.71 9.75
CA GLY A 73 -1.73 25.30 10.41
C GLY A 73 -0.96 24.28 9.58
N THR A 74 0.03 23.65 10.19
CA THR A 74 0.68 22.45 9.66
C THR A 74 -0.28 21.25 9.72
N LYS A 75 0.04 20.15 9.04
CA LYS A 75 -0.76 18.92 9.09
C LYS A 75 -0.87 18.40 10.53
N ALA A 76 0.24 18.44 11.25
CA ALA A 76 0.32 18.00 12.64
C ALA A 76 -0.52 18.89 13.58
N ASP A 77 -0.45 20.22 13.45
CA ASP A 77 -1.26 21.13 14.26
C ASP A 77 -2.76 20.81 14.16
N ILE A 78 -3.18 20.36 12.98
CA ILE A 78 -4.58 20.01 12.71
C ILE A 78 -4.90 18.66 13.37
N ILE A 79 -4.04 17.65 13.24
CA ILE A 79 -4.18 16.34 13.92
C ILE A 79 -4.27 16.54 15.44
N ASP A 80 -3.34 17.31 16.01
CA ASP A 80 -3.28 17.57 17.44
C ASP A 80 -4.57 18.22 17.95
N ARG A 81 -5.13 19.17 17.20
CA ARG A 81 -6.41 19.80 17.56
C ARG A 81 -7.59 18.85 17.43
N ILE A 82 -7.60 17.99 16.42
CA ILE A 82 -8.64 16.97 16.23
C ILE A 82 -8.63 16.02 17.43
N VAL A 83 -7.47 15.47 17.78
CA VAL A 83 -7.29 14.53 18.90
C VAL A 83 -7.61 15.21 20.25
N ARG A 84 -7.12 16.42 20.49
CA ARG A 84 -7.35 17.16 21.74
C ARG A 84 -8.75 17.72 21.89
N SER A 85 -9.54 17.80 20.80
CA SER A 85 -10.89 18.37 20.87
C SER A 85 -11.81 17.61 21.83
N LYS A 86 -11.50 16.33 22.15
CA LYS A 86 -12.24 15.42 23.06
C LYS A 86 -13.76 15.36 22.83
N GLN A 87 -14.25 15.96 21.75
CA GLN A 87 -15.67 16.16 21.50
C GLN A 87 -16.31 14.99 20.75
N TYR A 88 -15.50 14.11 20.16
CA TYR A 88 -16.01 13.06 19.29
C TYR A 88 -15.32 11.72 19.54
N ARG A 89 -16.12 10.65 19.56
CA ARG A 89 -15.70 9.26 19.58
C ARG A 89 -15.12 8.88 18.22
N LEU A 90 -14.19 7.92 18.18
CA LEU A 90 -13.62 7.36 16.95
C LEU A 90 -14.68 7.04 15.89
N GLN A 91 -15.84 6.52 16.30
CA GLN A 91 -16.96 6.27 15.41
C GLN A 91 -17.44 7.52 14.67
N GLU A 92 -17.60 8.64 15.37
CA GLU A 92 -18.10 9.89 14.80
C GLU A 92 -17.08 10.49 13.82
N ILE A 93 -15.78 10.30 14.08
CA ILE A 93 -14.70 10.68 13.15
C ILE A 93 -14.78 9.83 11.87
N LEU A 94 -14.88 8.51 12.00
CA LEU A 94 -14.99 7.59 10.86
C LEU A 94 -16.28 7.84 10.06
N GLU A 95 -17.38 8.25 10.71
CA GLU A 95 -18.61 8.62 10.05
C GLU A 95 -18.48 9.91 9.22
N MET A 96 -17.45 10.73 9.44
CA MET A 96 -17.16 11.89 8.59
C MET A 96 -16.45 11.53 7.29
N PHE A 97 -15.86 10.33 7.20
CA PHE A 97 -15.07 9.90 6.04
C PHE A 97 -15.97 9.49 4.89
N ASP A 98 -15.58 9.76 3.65
CA ASP A 98 -16.26 9.18 2.50
C ASP A 98 -15.94 7.68 2.33
N LYS A 99 -16.52 7.05 1.31
CA LYS A 99 -16.34 5.60 1.10
C LYS A 99 -14.92 5.24 0.66
N ASP A 100 -14.23 6.15 -0.03
CA ASP A 100 -12.89 5.90 -0.54
C ASP A 100 -11.87 6.05 0.60
N GLU A 101 -12.02 7.09 1.43
CA GLU A 101 -11.25 7.28 2.66
C GLU A 101 -11.41 6.09 3.63
N LEU A 102 -12.63 5.54 3.77
CA LEU A 102 -12.86 4.35 4.58
C LEU A 102 -12.28 3.08 3.95
N ALA A 103 -12.20 3.00 2.63
CA ALA A 103 -11.58 1.87 1.94
C ALA A 103 -10.07 1.82 2.19
N GLU A 104 -9.39 2.98 2.19
CA GLU A 104 -7.97 3.08 2.56
C GLU A 104 -7.73 2.64 4.01
N VAL A 105 -8.60 3.05 4.94
CA VAL A 105 -8.53 2.59 6.34
C VAL A 105 -8.77 1.08 6.45
N CYS A 106 -9.69 0.54 5.65
CA CYS A 106 -9.95 -0.89 5.61
C CYS A 106 -8.73 -1.68 5.08
N GLU A 107 -8.07 -1.17 4.06
CA GLU A 107 -6.83 -1.75 3.52
C GLU A 107 -5.72 -1.77 4.57
N LEU A 108 -5.50 -0.63 5.26
CA LEU A 108 -4.53 -0.51 6.35
C LEU A 108 -4.80 -1.51 7.48
N LEU A 109 -6.07 -1.79 7.76
CA LEU A 109 -6.47 -2.74 8.81
C LEU A 109 -6.61 -4.17 8.29
N SER A 110 -6.38 -4.41 6.99
CA SER A 110 -6.57 -5.69 6.31
C SER A 110 -7.98 -6.26 6.46
N ILE A 111 -8.99 -5.40 6.43
CA ILE A 111 -10.41 -5.76 6.48
C ILE A 111 -11.10 -5.38 5.17
N ARG A 112 -12.19 -6.07 4.82
CA ARG A 112 -12.96 -5.74 3.62
C ARG A 112 -13.94 -4.61 3.91
N PRO A 113 -13.97 -3.54 3.09
CA PRO A 113 -15.02 -2.53 3.20
C PRO A 113 -16.37 -3.14 2.84
N SER A 114 -17.42 -2.70 3.53
CA SER A 114 -18.80 -3.06 3.23
C SER A 114 -19.39 -2.11 2.18
N PHE A 115 -20.45 -2.56 1.49
CA PHE A 115 -21.24 -1.69 0.62
C PHE A 115 -21.91 -0.54 1.38
N LEU A 116 -22.28 -0.78 2.64
CA LEU A 116 -22.86 0.22 3.53
C LEU A 116 -21.78 0.85 4.39
N LYS A 117 -21.68 2.18 4.35
CA LYS A 117 -20.69 2.97 5.10
C LYS A 117 -20.74 2.69 6.60
N SER A 118 -21.94 2.61 7.19
CA SER A 118 -22.13 2.30 8.61
C SER A 118 -21.53 0.94 9.00
N ASN A 119 -21.64 -0.05 8.11
CA ASN A 119 -21.08 -1.37 8.34
C ASN A 119 -19.56 -1.36 8.22
N THR A 120 -19.01 -0.59 7.27
CA THR A 120 -17.56 -0.38 7.15
C THR A 120 -16.99 0.26 8.41
N VAL A 121 -17.64 1.31 8.93
CA VAL A 121 -17.25 1.95 10.20
C VAL A 121 -17.31 0.95 11.37
N ALA A 122 -18.40 0.17 11.48
CA ALA A 122 -18.52 -0.85 12.52
C ALA A 122 -17.44 -1.94 12.41
N SER A 123 -17.09 -2.37 11.19
CA SER A 123 -16.00 -3.33 10.93
C SER A 123 -14.64 -2.77 11.31
N ILE A 124 -14.36 -1.50 10.97
CA ILE A 124 -13.13 -0.80 11.39
C ILE A 124 -13.03 -0.77 12.92
N ILE A 125 -14.09 -0.34 13.60
CA ILE A 125 -14.12 -0.28 15.08
C ILE A 125 -13.94 -1.67 15.69
N SER A 126 -14.60 -2.68 15.14
CA SER A 126 -14.51 -4.06 15.65
C SER A 126 -13.10 -4.62 15.46
N ALA A 127 -12.49 -4.40 14.29
CA ALA A 127 -11.11 -4.82 14.02
C ALA A 127 -10.11 -4.15 14.95
N LEU A 128 -10.32 -2.88 15.28
CA LEU A 128 -9.49 -2.14 16.24
C LEU A 128 -9.65 -2.70 17.67
N LYS A 129 -10.88 -2.95 18.11
CA LYS A 129 -11.16 -3.54 19.44
C LYS A 129 -10.68 -4.99 19.58
N GLU A 130 -10.82 -5.82 18.54
CA GLU A 130 -10.27 -7.17 18.53
C GLU A 130 -8.74 -7.15 18.62
N LYS A 131 -8.10 -6.19 17.93
CA LYS A 131 -6.66 -5.98 18.04
C LYS A 131 -6.25 -5.48 19.41
N GLU A 132 -7.08 -4.74 20.15
CA GLU A 132 -6.85 -4.39 21.56
C GLU A 132 -7.04 -5.60 22.51
N GLY A 133 -8.04 -6.46 22.26
CA GLY A 133 -8.38 -7.60 23.11
C GLY A 133 -7.41 -8.79 23.05
N ARG A 134 -6.78 -9.06 21.89
CA ARG A 134 -5.78 -10.15 21.69
C ARG A 134 -4.44 -9.92 22.43
N ASN A 135 -4.38 -8.90 23.27
CA ASN A 135 -3.16 -8.45 23.93
C ASN A 135 -3.21 -8.69 25.44
N ALA A 136 -4.41 -8.95 25.97
CA ALA A 136 -4.64 -9.28 27.37
C ALA A 136 -4.43 -10.77 27.67
N HIS A 137 -4.46 -11.63 26.67
CA HIS A 137 -4.06 -13.03 26.78
C HIS A 137 -2.91 -13.28 25.83
N HIS A 138 -1.76 -13.61 26.42
CA HIS A 138 -0.54 -14.05 25.75
C HIS A 138 -0.81 -15.39 25.04
N GLU A 139 -1.51 -15.35 23.91
CA GLU A 139 -1.47 -16.45 22.95
C GLU A 139 -0.09 -16.41 22.30
N LYS A 140 0.66 -17.49 22.47
CA LYS A 140 1.92 -17.74 21.75
C LYS A 140 1.70 -17.39 20.27
N PRO A 141 2.69 -16.76 19.61
CA PRO A 141 2.61 -16.46 18.19
C PRO A 141 2.16 -17.72 17.47
N VAL A 142 1.03 -17.64 16.78
CA VAL A 142 0.78 -18.56 15.67
C VAL A 142 1.93 -18.29 14.73
N GLU A 143 2.90 -19.21 14.68
CA GLU A 143 3.97 -19.22 13.69
C GLU A 143 3.32 -18.85 12.36
N ALA A 144 3.70 -17.69 11.81
CA ALA A 144 3.34 -17.34 10.46
C ALA A 144 3.67 -18.57 9.63
N ILE A 145 2.66 -19.18 9.00
CA ILE A 145 2.89 -20.24 8.03
C ILE A 145 3.90 -19.62 7.07
N PRO A 146 5.17 -20.08 7.06
CA PRO A 146 6.16 -19.47 6.21
C PRO A 146 5.59 -19.56 4.79
N PRO A 147 5.68 -18.48 3.98
CA PRO A 147 5.31 -18.59 2.58
C PRO A 147 6.00 -19.83 2.06
N VAL A 148 5.21 -20.78 1.56
CA VAL A 148 5.73 -22.07 1.09
C VAL A 148 6.88 -21.71 0.17
N LYS A 149 8.11 -21.99 0.60
CA LYS A 149 9.30 -21.72 -0.22
C LYS A 149 9.12 -22.55 -1.46
N GLN A 150 8.62 -21.93 -2.51
CA GLN A 150 8.45 -22.56 -3.80
C GLN A 150 9.81 -23.13 -4.18
N THR A 151 9.84 -24.43 -4.48
CA THR A 151 11.07 -25.07 -4.91
C THR A 151 11.51 -24.41 -6.21
N ASP A 152 12.81 -24.18 -6.40
CA ASP A 152 13.34 -23.51 -7.60
C ASP A 152 12.92 -24.19 -8.92
N SER A 153 12.48 -25.45 -8.87
CA SER A 153 11.90 -26.19 -10.00
C SER A 153 10.51 -25.73 -10.44
N GLU A 154 9.72 -25.05 -9.59
CA GLU A 154 8.34 -24.63 -9.93
C GLU A 154 8.29 -23.27 -10.64
N LYS A 155 9.29 -22.42 -10.40
CA LYS A 155 9.35 -21.04 -10.94
C LYS A 155 9.26 -20.98 -12.46
N PRO A 156 9.96 -21.81 -13.26
CA PRO A 156 9.87 -21.74 -14.72
C PRO A 156 8.46 -22.08 -15.24
N ARG A 157 7.77 -23.02 -14.57
CA ARG A 157 6.40 -23.42 -14.92
C ARG A 157 5.41 -22.31 -14.61
N GLN A 158 5.49 -21.73 -13.41
CA GLN A 158 4.61 -20.63 -12.98
C GLN A 158 4.81 -19.41 -13.87
N PHE A 159 6.06 -19.05 -14.15
CA PHE A 159 6.38 -17.98 -15.10
C PHE A 159 5.73 -18.22 -16.46
N SER A 160 5.89 -19.42 -17.02
CA SER A 160 5.30 -19.78 -18.32
C SER A 160 3.77 -19.66 -18.32
N GLU A 161 3.12 -20.05 -17.22
CA GLU A 161 1.67 -19.97 -17.09
C GLU A 161 1.16 -18.52 -16.98
N VAL A 162 1.79 -17.71 -16.12
CA VAL A 162 1.45 -16.29 -15.97
C VAL A 162 1.71 -15.54 -17.27
N PHE A 163 2.86 -15.78 -17.91
CA PHE A 163 3.21 -15.17 -19.19
C PHE A 163 2.23 -15.54 -20.31
N ALA A 164 1.86 -16.82 -20.43
CA ALA A 164 0.88 -17.26 -21.43
C ALA A 164 -0.49 -16.59 -21.22
N PHE A 165 -0.97 -16.54 -19.98
CA PHE A 165 -2.22 -15.85 -19.66
C PHE A 165 -2.17 -14.37 -20.05
N LEU A 166 -1.14 -13.64 -19.59
CA LEU A 166 -1.00 -12.21 -19.90
C LEU A 166 -0.84 -11.97 -21.40
N LYS A 167 -0.19 -12.87 -22.14
CA LYS A 167 -0.04 -12.78 -23.59
C LYS A 167 -1.36 -12.92 -24.33
N ASP A 168 -2.28 -13.74 -23.84
CA ASP A 168 -3.60 -13.94 -24.45
C ASP A 168 -4.67 -12.97 -23.91
N TYR A 169 -4.42 -12.35 -22.77
CA TYR A 169 -5.30 -11.37 -22.15
C TYR A 169 -5.60 -10.18 -23.07
N ARG A 170 -6.86 -9.74 -23.12
CA ARG A 170 -7.29 -8.56 -23.89
C ARG A 170 -7.80 -7.50 -22.94
N VAL A 171 -7.23 -6.31 -23.02
CA VAL A 171 -7.70 -5.14 -22.26
C VAL A 171 -9.09 -4.76 -22.75
N GLN A 172 -10.03 -4.62 -21.82
CA GLN A 172 -11.42 -4.27 -22.09
C GLN A 172 -11.75 -2.82 -21.70
N ALA A 173 -10.88 -2.17 -20.91
CA ALA A 173 -11.04 -0.79 -20.49
C ALA A 173 -11.22 0.15 -21.68
N TYR A 174 -12.29 0.94 -21.63
CA TYR A 174 -12.53 2.03 -22.58
C TYR A 174 -11.57 3.20 -22.39
N GLU A 175 -11.10 3.40 -21.15
CA GLU A 175 -10.16 4.45 -20.78
C GLU A 175 -8.81 3.84 -20.39
N ILE A 176 -7.75 4.28 -21.07
CA ILE A 176 -6.38 3.81 -20.82
C ILE A 176 -5.77 4.65 -19.69
N SER A 177 -6.04 4.24 -18.46
CA SER A 177 -5.33 4.72 -17.26
C SER A 177 -4.70 3.54 -16.51
N SER A 178 -3.55 3.77 -15.89
CA SER A 178 -2.84 2.71 -15.13
C SER A 178 -3.74 2.08 -14.09
N ARG A 179 -4.47 2.89 -13.32
CA ARG A 179 -5.36 2.42 -12.25
C ARG A 179 -6.50 1.55 -12.78
N ILE A 180 -7.18 1.97 -13.85
CA ILE A 180 -8.30 1.20 -14.42
C ILE A 180 -7.79 -0.14 -14.97
N ILE A 181 -6.64 -0.12 -15.66
CA ILE A 181 -6.03 -1.33 -16.21
C ILE A 181 -5.56 -2.26 -15.10
N GLU A 182 -4.97 -1.73 -14.03
CA GLU A 182 -4.58 -2.52 -12.86
C GLU A 182 -5.79 -3.18 -12.18
N ASP A 183 -6.90 -2.45 -12.00
CA ASP A 183 -8.11 -3.01 -11.38
C ASP A 183 -8.78 -4.07 -12.27
N GLU A 184 -8.80 -3.86 -13.59
CA GLU A 184 -9.29 -4.86 -14.56
C GLU A 184 -8.40 -6.13 -14.53
N LEU A 185 -7.07 -5.93 -14.54
CA LEU A 185 -6.11 -7.02 -14.54
C LEU A 185 -6.12 -7.80 -13.22
N ASP A 186 -6.30 -7.14 -12.06
CA ASP A 186 -6.47 -7.81 -10.76
C ASP A 186 -7.63 -8.81 -10.81
N GLN A 187 -8.79 -8.38 -11.32
CA GLN A 187 -9.97 -9.23 -11.43
C GLN A 187 -9.69 -10.44 -12.33
N ALA A 188 -9.03 -10.23 -13.47
CA ALA A 188 -8.71 -11.29 -14.41
C ALA A 188 -7.68 -12.28 -13.85
N LEU A 189 -6.63 -11.78 -13.20
CA LEU A 189 -5.60 -12.59 -12.53
C LEU A 189 -6.21 -13.41 -11.39
N VAL A 190 -7.04 -12.80 -10.54
CA VAL A 190 -7.71 -13.49 -9.43
C VAL A 190 -8.68 -14.55 -9.94
N ALA A 191 -9.43 -14.27 -11.00
CA ALA A 191 -10.32 -15.24 -11.62
C ALA A 191 -9.55 -16.45 -12.19
N ARG A 192 -8.35 -16.22 -12.75
CA ARG A 192 -7.53 -17.28 -13.35
C ARG A 192 -6.74 -18.09 -12.32
N PHE A 193 -6.06 -17.42 -11.39
CA PHE A 193 -5.06 -18.02 -10.50
C PHE A 193 -5.54 -18.17 -9.06
N GLY A 194 -6.66 -17.54 -8.69
CA GLY A 194 -7.21 -17.54 -7.33
C GLY A 194 -6.56 -16.47 -6.44
N ARG A 195 -7.35 -15.89 -5.53
CA ARG A 195 -6.94 -14.73 -4.71
C ARG A 195 -5.73 -15.00 -3.81
N LEU A 196 -5.51 -16.24 -3.36
CA LEU A 196 -4.35 -16.59 -2.54
C LEU A 196 -3.02 -16.55 -3.32
N ASN A 197 -3.10 -16.55 -4.65
CA ASN A 197 -1.95 -16.58 -5.54
C ASN A 197 -1.70 -15.23 -6.22
N VAL A 198 -2.45 -14.18 -5.87
CA VAL A 198 -2.37 -12.85 -6.46
C VAL A 198 -2.31 -11.80 -5.35
N SER A 199 -1.20 -11.08 -5.30
CA SER A 199 -0.98 -9.97 -4.37
C SER A 199 -0.78 -8.68 -5.14
N ARG A 200 -1.30 -7.56 -4.62
CA ARG A 200 -1.13 -6.22 -5.20
C ARG A 200 -0.09 -5.41 -4.43
N GLN A 201 0.57 -4.48 -5.12
CA GLN A 201 1.43 -3.45 -4.51
C GLN A 201 2.48 -4.04 -3.57
N VAL A 202 3.12 -5.13 -4.02
CA VAL A 202 4.01 -5.94 -3.19
C VAL A 202 5.31 -5.16 -2.95
N PRO A 203 5.72 -4.95 -1.67
CA PRO A 203 6.94 -4.23 -1.36
C PRO A 203 8.16 -5.00 -1.86
N VAL A 204 9.04 -4.31 -2.56
CA VAL A 204 10.29 -4.86 -3.11
C VAL A 204 11.44 -3.88 -2.88
N THR A 205 12.67 -4.33 -3.12
CA THR A 205 13.84 -3.44 -3.07
C THR A 205 13.62 -2.29 -4.04
N GLY A 206 13.67 -1.05 -3.54
CA GLY A 206 13.53 0.15 -4.36
C GLY A 206 12.09 0.59 -4.69
N GLY A 207 11.04 -0.10 -4.20
CA GLY A 207 9.67 0.35 -4.44
C GLY A 207 8.58 -0.67 -4.14
N ARG A 208 7.53 -0.65 -4.97
CA ARG A 208 6.41 -1.59 -4.93
C ARG A 208 6.09 -2.04 -6.35
N ILE A 209 6.02 -3.36 -6.56
CA ILE A 209 5.58 -3.92 -7.84
C ILE A 209 4.05 -3.98 -7.87
N ASP A 210 3.46 -3.74 -9.04
CA ASP A 210 2.00 -3.67 -9.15
C ASP A 210 1.32 -4.99 -8.75
N PHE A 211 1.88 -6.13 -9.19
CA PHE A 211 1.39 -7.46 -8.82
C PHE A 211 2.51 -8.49 -8.57
N GLU A 212 2.21 -9.44 -7.70
CA GLU A 212 2.89 -10.74 -7.63
C GLU A 212 1.87 -11.86 -7.86
N VAL A 213 2.15 -12.74 -8.83
CA VAL A 213 1.26 -13.84 -9.22
C VAL A 213 2.04 -15.14 -9.18
N LEU A 214 1.72 -16.03 -8.25
CA LEU A 214 2.45 -17.30 -8.06
C LEU A 214 3.98 -17.09 -7.89
N GLY A 215 4.42 -15.98 -7.28
CA GLY A 215 5.84 -15.63 -7.15
C GLY A 215 6.47 -14.96 -8.39
N VAL A 216 5.67 -14.70 -9.43
CA VAL A 216 6.07 -13.94 -10.62
C VAL A 216 5.71 -12.47 -10.42
N GLY A 217 6.70 -11.59 -10.53
CA GLY A 217 6.48 -10.15 -10.50
C GLY A 217 5.89 -9.64 -11.81
N VAL A 218 4.84 -8.83 -11.74
CA VAL A 218 4.21 -8.19 -12.91
C VAL A 218 4.11 -6.69 -12.68
N GLU A 219 4.81 -5.92 -13.49
CA GLU A 219 4.73 -4.46 -13.51
C GLU A 219 3.83 -4.00 -14.65
N VAL A 220 2.87 -3.12 -14.38
CA VAL A 220 1.91 -2.60 -15.36
C VAL A 220 2.24 -1.16 -15.69
N LYS A 221 2.29 -0.82 -16.98
CA LYS A 221 2.52 0.57 -17.41
C LYS A 221 1.71 0.95 -18.65
N THR A 222 1.30 2.22 -18.69
CA THR A 222 0.52 2.84 -19.77
C THR A 222 1.28 4.03 -20.36
N PRO A 223 2.42 3.81 -21.04
CA PRO A 223 3.28 4.92 -21.46
C PRO A 223 2.63 5.73 -22.59
N TRP A 224 2.67 7.06 -22.44
CA TRP A 224 2.22 8.00 -23.48
C TRP A 224 3.41 8.51 -24.30
N LYS A 225 4.58 8.66 -23.68
CA LYS A 225 5.76 9.28 -24.28
C LYS A 225 7.07 8.61 -23.89
N MET A 226 8.11 8.81 -24.69
CA MET A 226 9.44 8.26 -24.47
C MET A 226 10.14 8.60 -23.15
N PRO A 227 10.01 9.82 -22.58
CA PRO A 227 10.67 10.13 -21.32
C PRO A 227 10.21 9.23 -20.16
N GLU A 228 8.93 8.84 -20.15
CA GLU A 228 8.36 7.91 -19.16
C GLU A 228 9.03 6.54 -19.28
N LEU A 229 9.15 6.01 -20.52
CA LEU A 229 9.85 4.75 -20.80
C LEU A 229 11.28 4.74 -20.25
N ARG A 230 12.05 5.82 -20.43
CA ARG A 230 13.45 5.85 -19.97
C ARG A 230 13.60 5.85 -18.46
N GLN A 231 12.72 6.55 -17.73
CA GLN A 231 12.78 6.62 -16.27
C GLN A 231 12.48 5.26 -15.62
N MET A 232 11.66 4.43 -16.28
CA MET A 232 11.23 3.15 -15.73
C MET A 232 12.28 2.04 -15.79
N VAL A 233 13.30 2.15 -16.66
CA VAL A 233 14.34 1.10 -16.79
C VAL A 233 15.06 0.87 -15.46
N ALA A 234 15.40 1.94 -14.74
CA ALA A 234 16.12 1.85 -13.48
C ALA A 234 15.29 1.13 -12.40
N GLN A 235 14.00 1.45 -12.30
CA GLN A 235 13.07 0.82 -11.36
C GLN A 235 12.91 -0.68 -11.65
N LEU A 236 12.80 -1.06 -12.92
CA LEU A 236 12.71 -2.46 -13.32
C LEU A 236 13.97 -3.26 -12.95
N PHE A 237 15.15 -2.64 -12.92
CA PHE A 237 16.36 -3.32 -12.45
C PHE A 237 16.33 -3.63 -10.95
N ASP A 238 15.76 -2.73 -10.15
CA ASP A 238 15.59 -3.01 -8.73
C ASP A 238 14.60 -4.14 -8.51
N TYR A 239 13.51 -4.19 -9.28
CA TYR A 239 12.53 -5.28 -9.20
C TYR A 239 13.11 -6.62 -9.68
N ARG A 240 13.99 -6.56 -10.69
CA ARG A 240 14.69 -7.72 -11.23
C ARG A 240 15.62 -8.40 -10.22
N ARG A 241 16.12 -7.66 -9.22
CA ARG A 241 16.91 -8.22 -8.11
C ARG A 241 16.06 -9.08 -7.17
N THR A 242 14.79 -8.74 -7.01
CA THR A 242 13.85 -9.51 -6.19
C THR A 242 13.31 -10.72 -6.94
N TYR A 243 12.83 -10.52 -8.17
CA TYR A 243 12.11 -11.57 -8.92
C TYR A 243 12.98 -12.44 -9.80
N ASN A 244 14.27 -12.11 -9.95
CA ASN A 244 15.14 -12.77 -10.91
C ASN A 244 14.47 -12.89 -12.30
N GLU A 245 14.60 -14.03 -12.98
CA GLU A 245 14.01 -14.25 -14.32
C GLU A 245 12.47 -14.24 -14.30
N SER A 246 11.84 -14.19 -13.14
CA SER A 246 10.39 -14.20 -12.97
C SER A 246 9.78 -12.80 -12.92
N LEU A 247 10.23 -11.90 -13.81
CA LEU A 247 9.70 -10.53 -13.94
C LEU A 247 9.11 -10.30 -15.33
N ILE A 248 7.85 -9.86 -15.36
CA ILE A 248 7.12 -9.50 -16.57
C ILE A 248 6.77 -8.02 -16.53
N LEU A 249 7.07 -7.31 -17.61
CA LEU A 249 6.57 -5.97 -17.86
C LEU A 249 5.35 -6.04 -18.79
N PHE A 250 4.20 -5.64 -18.30
CA PHE A 250 2.94 -5.59 -19.03
C PHE A 250 2.64 -4.14 -19.45
N LEU A 251 2.85 -3.85 -20.74
CA LEU A 251 2.62 -2.53 -21.32
C LEU A 251 1.28 -2.49 -22.03
N VAL A 252 0.47 -1.48 -21.74
CA VAL A 252 -0.69 -1.11 -22.56
C VAL A 252 -0.35 0.18 -23.28
N ASN A 253 -0.27 0.13 -24.61
CA ASN A 253 0.16 1.24 -25.42
C ASN A 253 -0.90 2.36 -25.42
N ALA A 254 -0.64 3.44 -24.69
CA ALA A 254 -1.53 4.59 -24.61
C ALA A 254 -1.31 5.62 -25.73
N GLY A 255 -0.41 5.34 -26.69
CA GLY A 255 -0.06 6.27 -27.78
C GLY A 255 1.44 6.48 -27.99
N ALA A 256 2.29 5.68 -27.35
CA ALA A 256 3.72 5.69 -27.61
C ALA A 256 4.01 5.24 -29.06
N LYS A 257 5.06 5.80 -29.68
CA LYS A 257 5.40 5.45 -31.06
C LYS A 257 5.91 4.00 -31.15
N PRO A 258 5.57 3.23 -32.19
CA PRO A 258 6.02 1.84 -32.33
C PRO A 258 7.56 1.66 -32.25
N LYS A 259 8.32 2.59 -32.86
CA LYS A 259 9.79 2.57 -32.82
C LYS A 259 10.35 2.73 -31.40
N ASP A 260 9.67 3.53 -30.60
CA ASP A 260 10.06 3.86 -29.24
C ASP A 260 9.80 2.66 -28.31
N LEU A 261 8.61 2.06 -28.42
CA LEU A 261 8.26 0.81 -27.73
C LEU A 261 9.19 -0.35 -28.12
N ALA A 262 9.53 -0.48 -29.41
CA ALA A 262 10.44 -1.52 -29.87
C ALA A 262 11.87 -1.37 -29.30
N ASN A 263 12.37 -0.13 -29.22
CA ASN A 263 13.68 0.15 -28.63
C ASN A 263 13.67 -0.14 -27.11
N TYR A 264 12.65 0.34 -26.41
CA TYR A 264 12.50 0.10 -24.98
C TYR A 264 12.35 -1.39 -24.63
N THR A 265 11.54 -2.12 -25.41
CA THR A 265 11.38 -3.58 -25.27
C THR A 265 12.69 -4.31 -25.47
N ARG A 266 13.49 -3.91 -26.46
CA ARG A 266 14.81 -4.48 -26.69
C ARG A 266 15.74 -4.28 -25.49
N GLN A 267 15.72 -3.08 -24.89
CA GLN A 267 16.52 -2.80 -23.70
C GLN A 267 16.08 -3.68 -22.52
N CYS A 268 14.78 -3.76 -22.23
CA CYS A 268 14.26 -4.62 -21.15
C CYS A 268 14.68 -6.09 -21.35
N LYS A 269 14.55 -6.61 -22.57
CA LYS A 269 14.94 -7.99 -22.91
C LYS A 269 16.45 -8.25 -22.79
N GLN A 270 17.30 -7.28 -23.10
CA GLN A 270 18.75 -7.38 -22.88
C GLN A 270 19.11 -7.56 -21.41
N HIS A 271 18.21 -7.17 -20.49
CA HIS A 271 18.35 -7.35 -19.06
C HIS A 271 17.53 -8.53 -18.51
N GLY A 272 17.04 -9.41 -19.38
CA GLY A 272 16.29 -10.60 -18.98
C GLY A 272 14.94 -10.29 -18.32
N ILE A 273 14.28 -9.22 -18.79
CA ILE A 273 12.90 -8.87 -18.43
C ILE A 273 12.02 -9.17 -19.63
N GLU A 274 11.01 -10.01 -19.44
CA GLU A 274 10.04 -10.28 -20.49
C GLU A 274 9.02 -9.15 -20.60
N VAL A 275 8.66 -8.80 -21.83
CA VAL A 275 7.76 -7.68 -22.11
C VAL A 275 6.59 -8.15 -22.93
N ILE A 276 5.39 -7.82 -22.48
CA ILE A 276 4.13 -8.01 -23.19
C ILE A 276 3.58 -6.63 -23.53
N ILE A 277 3.24 -6.41 -24.79
CA ILE A 277 2.62 -5.17 -25.26
C ILE A 277 1.18 -5.48 -25.68
N LYS A 278 0.24 -4.67 -25.20
CA LYS A 278 -1.16 -4.62 -25.63
C LYS A 278 -1.41 -3.30 -26.34
N GLU A 279 -2.16 -3.38 -27.42
CA GLU A 279 -2.68 -2.22 -28.16
C GLU A 279 -4.09 -1.87 -27.67
#